data_AF-B1FDQ5-F1
#
_entry.id   AF-B1FDQ5-F1
#
_cell.length_a   1.000
_cell.length_b   1.000
_cell.length_c   1.000
_cell.angle_alpha   90.00
_cell.angle_beta   90.00
_cell.angle_gamma   90.00
#
_symmetry.space_group_name_H-M   'P 1'
#
loop_
_entity.id
_entity.type
_entity.pdbx_description
1 polymer ?
#
loop_
_entity_poly.entity_id
_entity_poly.type
_entity_poly.pdbx_seq_one_letter_code
_entity_poly.pdbx_strand_id
1 'polypeptide(L)'
;MRARPHRSRFAGRPPASTHARRERGAAIITALLVVALSAILVSGMLWRQQVQIRRIENQRVIAQAQWVARGALDWTRMILRSEGDTAPGITYLGGIWAVPIAKTKLSDFLGRIGAPNDNGGEDTYLSGSIEDAQAKYNLRNLVSSPAPGVLQLNVMQLQAFQRLLTTLGYDGAFAKRIALQMRAGLMHSATRFQTPTLPGAGTAATAPVAGGDMQAGNFTDEPGMTDGERGPAPLVMTGVDNLLDVDGVTPEMVARLRPFVTVLPTTTPVNMNTAPAEVIAALVPGMSVSSAQALVSRRETVFFRNVGDVQLALRGAGAPNVTIDSSLVDVNSSYFIVHGRIQHDRAEVDRTSLVYRDPTTHSTRVVRIRDQL
;
A
#
# COMPACT_ATOMS: atom_id res chain seq x y z
N MET A 1 51.13 88.76 55.32
CA MET A 1 52.34 88.33 56.04
C MET A 1 53.30 87.71 55.03
N ARG A 2 54.50 88.28 54.88
CA ARG A 2 55.78 87.73 54.38
C ARG A 2 55.78 86.79 53.14
N ALA A 3 56.31 87.20 51.98
CA ALA A 3 57.73 87.37 51.60
C ALA A 3 58.34 86.06 51.02
N ARG A 4 58.58 85.98 49.69
CA ARG A 4 59.88 86.19 48.97
C ARG A 4 60.64 84.84 48.74
N PRO A 5 61.64 84.72 47.83
CA PRO A 5 61.52 84.69 46.36
C PRO A 5 62.53 83.70 45.68
N HIS A 6 62.69 83.85 44.36
CA HIS A 6 63.90 83.67 43.53
C HIS A 6 64.17 82.39 42.69
N ARG A 7 64.00 82.62 41.36
CA ARG A 7 64.92 82.37 40.21
C ARG A 7 65.24 80.92 39.82
N SER A 8 64.99 80.58 38.54
CA SER A 8 66.07 80.46 37.55
C SER A 8 65.60 80.10 36.13
N ARG A 9 66.22 80.82 35.17
CA ARG A 9 66.70 80.44 33.83
C ARG A 9 65.73 80.10 32.68
N PHE A 10 65.85 80.96 31.65
CA PHE A 10 65.53 80.76 30.25
C PHE A 10 66.10 79.45 29.67
N ALA A 11 65.26 78.70 28.94
CA ALA A 11 65.49 78.17 27.59
C ALA A 11 64.48 77.03 27.31
N GLY A 12 63.57 77.24 26.36
CA GLY A 12 62.65 76.20 25.89
C GLY A 12 61.85 76.69 24.70
N ARG A 13 62.21 76.22 23.50
CA ARG A 13 61.46 76.36 22.24
C ARG A 13 60.00 75.88 22.42
N PRO A 14 59.04 76.40 21.63
CA PRO A 14 57.62 76.10 21.80
C PRO A 14 57.28 74.63 21.49
N PRO A 15 56.17 74.10 22.02
CA PRO A 15 55.69 72.77 21.66
C PRO A 15 55.21 72.77 20.20
N ALA A 16 55.69 71.79 19.43
CA ALA A 16 55.10 71.45 18.15
C ALA A 16 53.70 70.88 18.38
N SER A 17 52.67 71.61 17.98
CA SER A 17 51.31 71.09 17.86
C SER A 17 51.27 70.07 16.73
N THR A 18 51.31 68.78 17.05
CA THR A 18 50.93 67.74 16.08
C THR A 18 49.42 67.79 15.90
N HIS A 19 49.01 68.31 14.75
CA HIS A 19 47.63 68.23 14.28
C HIS A 19 47.18 66.77 14.19
N ALA A 20 46.38 66.32 15.15
CA ALA A 20 45.53 65.15 14.98
C ALA A 20 44.44 65.48 13.94
N ARG A 21 44.74 65.24 12.66
CA ARG A 21 43.74 65.37 11.60
C ARG A 21 44.06 64.40 10.46
N ARG A 22 43.38 63.24 10.46
CA ARG A 22 42.74 62.57 9.31
C ARG A 22 42.30 61.13 9.65
N GLU A 23 41.19 60.98 10.38
CA GLU A 23 40.49 59.68 10.54
C GLU A 23 38.98 59.74 10.21
N ARG A 24 38.47 60.88 9.73
CA ARG A 24 37.02 61.03 9.44
C ARG A 24 36.55 60.34 8.16
N GLY A 25 37.44 60.07 7.21
CA GLY A 25 37.09 59.35 5.97
C GLY A 25 37.02 57.83 6.15
N ALA A 26 37.99 57.25 6.87
CA ALA A 26 38.04 55.82 7.15
C ALA A 26 36.85 55.36 8.01
N ALA A 27 36.46 56.13 9.03
CA ALA A 27 35.32 55.81 9.89
C ALA A 27 33.97 55.79 9.15
N ILE A 28 33.78 56.63 8.14
CA ILE A 28 32.54 56.64 7.34
C ILE A 28 32.50 55.42 6.41
N ILE A 29 33.63 55.05 5.80
CA ILE A 29 33.72 53.87 4.93
C ILE A 29 33.48 52.59 5.74
N THR A 30 34.07 52.47 6.93
CA THR A 30 33.83 51.30 7.80
C THR A 30 32.39 51.26 8.30
N ALA A 31 31.79 52.39 8.67
CA ALA A 31 30.37 52.43 9.05
C ALA A 31 29.45 52.00 7.90
N LEU A 32 29.68 52.50 6.68
CA LEU A 32 28.90 52.11 5.50
C LEU A 32 29.09 50.63 5.14
N LEU A 33 30.31 50.10 5.28
CA LEU A 33 30.60 48.70 5.00
C LEU A 33 29.93 47.77 6.03
N VAL A 34 29.95 48.13 7.31
CA VAL A 34 29.25 47.38 8.36
C VAL A 34 27.74 47.39 8.11
N VAL A 35 27.14 48.54 7.77
CA VAL A 35 25.71 48.63 7.46
C VAL A 35 25.34 47.81 6.22
N ALA A 36 26.15 47.89 5.15
CA ALA A 36 25.92 47.09 3.95
C ALA A 36 26.02 45.58 4.24
N LEU A 37 27.01 45.14 5.02
CA LEU A 37 27.17 43.75 5.42
C LEU A 37 26.02 43.28 6.31
N SER A 38 25.60 44.10 7.28
CA SER A 38 24.40 43.84 8.11
C SER A 38 23.15 43.71 7.25
N ALA A 39 22.94 44.60 6.27
CA ALA A 39 21.79 44.54 5.37
C ALA A 39 21.78 43.25 4.52
N ILE A 40 22.93 42.83 3.99
CA ILE A 40 23.05 41.58 3.21
C ILE A 40 22.73 40.36 4.09
N LEU A 41 23.26 40.30 5.32
CA LEU A 41 23.00 39.19 6.25
C LEU A 41 21.52 39.11 6.63
N VAL A 42 20.91 40.25 6.97
CA VAL A 42 19.47 40.32 7.31
C VAL A 42 18.61 39.93 6.11
N SER A 43 18.91 40.42 4.90
CA SER A 43 18.18 40.06 3.69
C SER A 43 18.25 38.55 3.40
N GLY A 44 19.44 37.94 3.51
CA GLY A 44 19.61 36.50 3.35
C GLY A 44 18.91 35.67 4.44
N MET A 45 18.79 36.19 5.67
CA MET A 45 18.02 35.56 6.74
C MET A 45 16.51 35.60 6.47
N LEU A 46 15.97 36.76 6.07
CA LEU A 46 14.55 36.93 5.75
C LEU A 46 14.13 36.04 4.58
N TRP A 47 14.97 35.92 3.55
CA TRP A 47 14.73 34.99 2.45
C TRP A 47 14.65 33.52 2.93
N ARG A 48 15.63 33.09 3.74
CA ARG A 48 15.63 31.73 4.32
C ARG A 48 14.39 31.48 5.21
N GLN A 49 13.98 32.48 5.98
CA GLN A 49 12.78 32.39 6.81
C GLN A 49 11.51 32.22 5.95
N GLN A 50 11.36 32.98 4.86
CA GLN A 50 10.23 32.85 3.95
C GLN A 50 10.18 31.46 3.29
N VAL A 51 11.33 30.92 2.87
CA VAL A 51 11.41 29.56 2.30
C VAL A 51 11.02 28.50 3.33
N GLN A 52 11.47 28.64 4.59
CA GLN A 52 11.09 27.73 5.67
C GLN A 52 9.58 27.76 5.95
N ILE A 53 8.97 28.95 6.00
CA ILE A 53 7.52 29.11 6.22
C ILE A 53 6.74 28.38 5.12
N ARG A 54 7.08 28.62 3.85
CA ARG A 54 6.40 27.95 2.71
C ARG A 54 6.52 26.43 2.77
N ARG A 55 7.68 25.91 3.21
CA ARG A 55 7.89 24.46 3.36
C ARG A 55 7.00 23.89 4.46
N ILE A 56 6.91 24.56 5.61
CA ILE A 56 6.07 24.14 6.73
C ILE A 56 4.59 24.17 6.34
N GLU A 57 4.16 25.21 5.61
CA GLU A 57 2.81 25.30 5.06
C GLU A 57 2.50 24.11 4.13
N ASN A 58 3.37 23.82 3.16
CA ASN A 58 3.20 22.66 2.28
C ASN A 58 3.11 21.34 3.05
N GLN A 59 4.00 21.14 4.04
CA GLN A 59 3.99 19.95 4.88
C GLN A 59 2.71 19.83 5.69
N ARG A 60 2.16 20.94 6.19
CA ARG A 60 0.90 20.97 6.93
C ARG A 60 -0.28 20.56 6.04
N VAL A 61 -0.39 21.11 4.83
CA VAL A 61 -1.49 20.79 3.91
C VAL A 61 -1.46 19.31 3.52
N ILE A 62 -0.28 18.75 3.22
CA ILE A 62 -0.12 17.31 2.92
C ILE A 62 -0.49 16.47 4.15
N ALA A 63 -0.04 16.85 5.35
CA ALA A 63 -0.38 16.12 6.57
C ALA A 63 -1.90 16.11 6.82
N GLN A 64 -2.60 17.23 6.58
CA GLN A 64 -4.06 17.32 6.67
C GLN A 64 -4.74 16.37 5.68
N ALA A 65 -4.32 16.36 4.41
CA ALA A 65 -4.83 15.42 3.41
C ALA A 65 -4.63 13.95 3.83
N GLN A 66 -3.47 13.61 4.41
CA GLN A 66 -3.18 12.27 4.92
C GLN A 66 -4.03 11.88 6.14
N TRP A 67 -4.41 12.83 6.99
CA TRP A 67 -5.34 12.60 8.10
C TRP A 67 -6.75 12.33 7.60
N VAL A 68 -7.22 13.11 6.62
CA VAL A 68 -8.51 12.87 5.95
C VAL A 68 -8.51 11.49 5.28
N ALA A 69 -7.44 11.12 4.58
CA ALA A 69 -7.31 9.81 3.94
C ALA A 69 -7.39 8.64 4.94
N ARG A 70 -6.84 8.81 6.15
CA ARG A 70 -6.95 7.81 7.23
C ARG A 70 -8.40 7.69 7.73
N GLY A 71 -9.06 8.83 7.99
CA GLY A 71 -10.47 8.84 8.41
C GLY A 71 -11.40 8.20 7.36
N ALA A 72 -11.19 8.49 6.08
CA ALA A 72 -11.94 7.88 4.98
C ALA A 72 -11.73 6.35 4.92
N LEU A 73 -10.52 5.86 5.18
CA LEU A 73 -10.23 4.43 5.26
C LEU A 73 -10.91 3.76 6.46
N ASP A 74 -10.94 4.41 7.62
CA ASP A 74 -11.62 3.87 8.81
C ASP A 74 -13.14 3.80 8.62
N TRP A 75 -13.72 4.78 7.93
CA TRP A 75 -15.12 4.70 7.51
C TRP A 75 -15.37 3.59 6.48
N THR A 76 -14.49 3.44 5.49
CA THR A 76 -14.59 2.35 4.50
C THR A 76 -14.56 0.98 5.18
N ARG A 77 -13.72 0.83 6.21
CA ARG A 77 -13.65 -0.37 7.05
C ARG A 77 -14.94 -0.62 7.84
N MET A 78 -15.65 0.43 8.25
CA MET A 78 -16.96 0.32 8.88
C MET A 78 -18.02 -0.16 7.88
N ILE A 79 -18.02 0.35 6.64
CA ILE A 79 -18.92 -0.14 5.58
C ILE A 79 -18.69 -1.63 5.32
N LEU A 80 -17.44 -2.04 5.13
CA LEU A 80 -17.11 -3.44 4.85
C LEU A 80 -17.55 -4.37 5.98
N ARG A 81 -17.44 -3.92 7.24
CA ARG A 81 -17.95 -4.62 8.40
C ARG A 81 -19.48 -4.72 8.37
N SER A 82 -20.16 -3.58 8.21
CA SER A 82 -21.63 -3.51 8.14
C SER A 82 -22.20 -4.38 7.02
N GLU A 83 -21.53 -4.44 5.87
CA GLU A 83 -21.91 -5.31 4.76
C GLU A 83 -21.79 -6.79 5.15
N GLY A 84 -20.71 -7.18 5.84
CA GLY A 84 -20.55 -8.55 6.32
C GLY A 84 -21.65 -8.94 7.32
N ASP A 85 -22.03 -7.99 8.19
CA ASP A 85 -23.13 -8.19 9.15
C ASP A 85 -24.50 -8.28 8.44
N THR A 86 -24.70 -7.55 7.34
CA THR A 86 -25.98 -7.49 6.61
C THR A 86 -26.18 -8.64 5.61
N ALA A 87 -25.10 -9.09 4.97
CA ALA A 87 -25.09 -10.21 4.03
C ALA A 87 -24.03 -11.27 4.42
N PRO A 88 -24.25 -12.02 5.51
CA PRO A 88 -23.26 -12.99 5.99
C PRO A 88 -22.97 -14.06 4.94
N GLY A 89 -21.67 -14.30 4.69
CA GLY A 89 -21.20 -15.36 3.81
C GLY A 89 -21.33 -15.09 2.31
N ILE A 90 -21.73 -13.89 1.88
CA ILE A 90 -21.87 -13.55 0.45
C ILE A 90 -21.29 -12.16 0.18
N THR A 91 -20.42 -12.04 -0.82
CA THR A 91 -19.92 -10.75 -1.35
C THR A 91 -20.29 -10.65 -2.83
N TYR A 92 -21.03 -9.62 -3.21
CA TYR A 92 -21.53 -9.44 -4.59
C TYR A 92 -21.50 -7.96 -5.02
N LEU A 93 -21.56 -7.69 -6.33
CA LEU A 93 -21.39 -6.35 -6.94
C LEU A 93 -22.55 -5.37 -6.66
N GLY A 94 -23.67 -5.84 -6.12
CA GLY A 94 -24.82 -4.99 -5.76
C GLY A 94 -24.77 -4.43 -4.34
N GLY A 95 -23.74 -4.79 -3.54
CA GLY A 95 -23.57 -4.28 -2.19
C GLY A 95 -23.20 -2.79 -2.17
N ILE A 96 -23.46 -2.13 -1.04
CA ILE A 96 -23.20 -0.67 -0.87
C ILE A 96 -21.71 -0.35 -1.08
N TRP A 97 -20.84 -1.28 -0.69
CA TRP A 97 -19.39 -1.14 -0.85
C TRP A 97 -18.93 -1.03 -2.31
N ALA A 98 -19.67 -1.60 -3.27
CA ALA A 98 -19.25 -1.66 -4.68
C ALA A 98 -19.53 -0.36 -5.44
N VAL A 99 -20.32 0.56 -4.87
CA VAL A 99 -20.66 1.83 -5.52
C VAL A 99 -19.49 2.81 -5.39
N PRO A 100 -18.88 3.25 -6.51
CA PRO A 100 -17.76 4.18 -6.45
C PRO A 100 -18.22 5.56 -5.97
N ILE A 101 -17.39 6.21 -5.17
CA ILE A 101 -17.58 7.58 -4.72
C ILE A 101 -16.90 8.49 -5.73
N ALA A 102 -17.70 9.17 -6.55
CA ALA A 102 -17.23 10.25 -7.41
C ALA A 102 -16.64 11.39 -6.56
N LYS A 103 -15.91 12.31 -7.20
CA LYS A 103 -15.35 13.49 -6.55
C LYS A 103 -16.45 14.29 -5.86
N THR A 104 -16.50 14.21 -4.54
CA THR A 104 -17.51 14.83 -3.69
C THR A 104 -16.82 15.68 -2.63
N LYS A 105 -17.47 16.78 -2.21
CA LYS A 105 -16.93 17.60 -1.12
C LYS A 105 -17.01 16.82 0.18
N LEU A 106 -15.99 16.97 1.03
CA LEU A 106 -15.95 16.33 2.35
C LEU A 106 -17.12 16.78 3.20
N SER A 107 -17.55 18.04 3.13
CA SER A 107 -18.73 18.55 3.84
C SER A 107 -20.01 17.79 3.45
N ASP A 108 -20.24 17.57 2.16
CA ASP A 108 -21.41 16.86 1.65
C ASP A 108 -21.39 15.39 2.08
N PHE A 109 -20.19 14.80 2.05
CA PHE A 109 -19.95 13.45 2.51
C PHE A 109 -20.21 13.30 4.02
N LEU A 110 -19.69 14.21 4.84
CA LEU A 110 -19.89 14.25 6.30
C LEU A 110 -21.37 14.45 6.66
N GLY A 111 -22.09 15.31 5.92
CA GLY A 111 -23.52 15.50 6.10
C GLY A 111 -24.33 14.23 5.80
N ARG A 112 -23.94 13.45 4.78
CA ARG A 112 -24.60 12.15 4.46
C ARG A 112 -24.40 11.09 5.54
N ILE A 113 -23.30 11.17 6.31
CA ILE A 113 -23.01 10.23 7.40
C ILE A 113 -23.44 10.76 8.79
N GLY A 114 -24.12 11.91 8.86
CA GLY A 114 -24.64 12.48 10.10
C GLY A 114 -23.59 13.11 11.02
N ALA A 115 -22.40 13.42 10.50
CA ALA A 115 -21.38 14.16 11.26
C ALA A 115 -21.76 15.65 11.35
N PRO A 116 -21.48 16.33 12.48
CA PRO A 116 -21.75 17.76 12.60
C PRO A 116 -20.98 18.55 11.54
N ASN A 117 -21.68 19.47 10.86
CA ASN A 117 -21.08 20.33 9.85
C ASN A 117 -20.07 21.26 10.51
N ASP A 118 -18.79 20.98 10.29
CA ASP A 118 -17.71 21.94 10.54
C ASP A 118 -17.31 22.57 9.19
N ASN A 119 -17.13 23.89 9.18
CA ASN A 119 -16.73 24.64 7.98
C ASN A 119 -15.29 24.30 7.54
N GLY A 120 -14.54 23.52 8.33
CA GLY A 120 -13.15 23.13 8.08
C GLY A 120 -12.89 22.21 6.87
N GLY A 121 -13.92 21.84 6.09
CA GLY A 121 -13.82 20.93 4.94
C GLY A 121 -14.12 21.54 3.57
N GLU A 122 -14.32 22.86 3.47
CA GLU A 122 -14.90 23.51 2.27
C GLU A 122 -14.06 23.29 0.99
N ASP A 123 -12.74 23.19 1.14
CA ASP A 123 -11.77 22.93 0.05
C ASP A 123 -11.23 21.48 0.02
N THR A 124 -11.94 20.54 0.64
CA THR A 124 -11.55 19.12 0.67
C THR A 124 -12.49 18.28 -0.18
N TYR A 125 -11.93 17.56 -1.14
CA TYR A 125 -12.65 16.62 -2.00
C TYR A 125 -12.17 15.19 -1.76
N LEU A 126 -13.12 14.27 -1.71
CA LEU A 126 -12.90 12.83 -1.58
C LEU A 126 -13.46 12.13 -2.82
N SER A 127 -12.71 11.16 -3.32
CA SER A 127 -13.19 10.18 -4.29
C SER A 127 -12.54 8.84 -4.03
N GLY A 128 -13.15 7.77 -4.53
CA GLY A 128 -12.59 6.44 -4.36
C GLY A 128 -13.51 5.33 -4.81
N SER A 129 -12.98 4.11 -4.76
CA SER A 129 -13.71 2.89 -5.06
C SER A 129 -13.15 1.75 -4.24
N ILE A 130 -14.00 0.76 -3.99
CA ILE A 130 -13.60 -0.48 -3.34
C ILE A 130 -13.69 -1.58 -4.38
N GLU A 131 -12.61 -2.36 -4.49
CA GLU A 131 -12.52 -3.52 -5.36
C GLU A 131 -12.41 -4.79 -4.51
N ASP A 132 -13.11 -5.84 -4.91
CA ASP A 132 -12.93 -7.17 -4.31
C ASP A 132 -11.60 -7.77 -4.78
N ALA A 133 -10.66 -7.95 -3.86
CA ALA A 133 -9.35 -8.50 -4.20
C ALA A 133 -9.44 -9.99 -4.59
N GLN A 134 -10.43 -10.70 -4.06
CA GLN A 134 -10.69 -12.12 -4.36
C GLN A 134 -11.49 -12.32 -5.64
N ALA A 135 -11.89 -11.25 -6.35
CA ALA A 135 -12.34 -11.37 -7.74
C ALA A 135 -11.21 -11.85 -8.67
N LYS A 136 -9.96 -11.57 -8.31
CA LYS A 136 -8.77 -11.86 -9.13
C LYS A 136 -8.13 -13.17 -8.73
N TYR A 137 -7.42 -13.79 -9.67
CA TYR A 137 -6.60 -14.96 -9.40
C TYR A 137 -5.45 -14.62 -8.46
N ASN A 138 -5.44 -15.20 -7.27
CA ASN A 138 -4.41 -14.96 -6.27
C ASN A 138 -3.15 -15.82 -6.56
N LEU A 139 -2.04 -15.19 -6.94
CA LEU A 139 -0.78 -15.88 -7.22
C LEU A 139 -0.21 -16.62 -6.01
N ARG A 140 -0.61 -16.24 -4.79
CA ARG A 140 -0.25 -16.98 -3.57
C ARG A 140 -0.78 -18.42 -3.60
N ASN A 141 -1.84 -18.70 -4.37
CA ASN A 141 -2.45 -20.03 -4.51
C ASN A 141 -1.56 -21.02 -5.28
N LEU A 142 -0.56 -20.55 -6.03
CA LEU A 142 0.38 -21.42 -6.76
C LEU A 142 1.22 -22.29 -5.82
N VAL A 143 1.32 -21.91 -4.54
CA VAL A 143 2.13 -22.60 -3.53
C VAL A 143 1.25 -23.05 -2.37
N SER A 144 1.15 -24.35 -2.15
CA SER A 144 0.51 -24.95 -0.98
C SER A 144 1.51 -25.18 0.15
N SER A 145 1.03 -25.10 1.39
CA SER A 145 1.79 -25.46 2.59
C SER A 145 1.08 -26.60 3.31
N PRO A 146 1.30 -27.88 2.91
CA PRO A 146 0.62 -29.03 3.52
C PRO A 146 1.05 -29.27 4.97
N ALA A 147 2.26 -28.84 5.33
CA ALA A 147 2.77 -28.88 6.69
C ALA A 147 3.58 -27.59 6.97
N PRO A 148 3.64 -27.11 8.22
CA PRO A 148 4.41 -25.91 8.56
C PRO A 148 5.84 -25.97 8.04
N GLY A 149 6.24 -24.98 7.25
CA GLY A 149 7.59 -24.89 6.68
C GLY A 149 7.85 -25.73 5.43
N VAL A 150 6.91 -26.58 4.99
CA VAL A 150 6.98 -27.34 3.73
C VAL A 150 6.19 -26.61 2.65
N LEU A 151 6.85 -26.10 1.61
CA LEU A 151 6.19 -25.44 0.49
C LEU A 151 6.27 -26.29 -0.78
N GLN A 152 5.12 -26.56 -1.38
CA GLN A 152 4.98 -27.33 -2.61
C GLN A 152 4.14 -26.56 -3.64
N LEU A 153 4.32 -26.86 -4.92
CA LEU A 153 3.51 -26.24 -5.97
C LEU A 153 2.14 -26.92 -6.01
N ASN A 154 1.07 -26.13 -6.03
CA ASN A 154 -0.27 -26.66 -6.23
C ASN A 154 -0.53 -26.86 -7.72
N VAL A 155 -0.60 -28.13 -8.15
CA VAL A 155 -0.72 -28.49 -9.57
C VAL A 155 -2.04 -28.02 -10.18
N MET A 156 -3.15 -28.10 -9.45
CA MET A 156 -4.47 -27.65 -9.94
C MET A 156 -4.47 -26.14 -10.16
N GLN A 157 -3.92 -25.38 -9.21
CA GLN A 157 -3.80 -23.93 -9.30
C GLN A 157 -2.82 -23.53 -10.42
N LEU A 158 -1.71 -24.26 -10.58
CA LEU A 158 -0.78 -24.04 -11.68
C LEU A 158 -1.45 -24.21 -13.04
N GLN A 159 -2.25 -25.26 -13.22
CA GLN A 159 -3.00 -25.49 -14.47
C GLN A 159 -4.05 -24.39 -14.72
N ALA A 160 -4.74 -23.91 -13.68
CA ALA A 160 -5.66 -22.79 -13.81
C ALA A 160 -4.94 -21.52 -14.26
N PHE A 161 -3.79 -21.21 -13.66
CA PHE A 161 -3.01 -20.04 -14.04
C PHE A 161 -2.42 -20.16 -15.45
N GLN A 162 -1.99 -21.36 -15.87
CA GLN A 162 -1.58 -21.63 -17.25
C GLN A 162 -2.69 -21.30 -18.25
N ARG A 163 -3.94 -21.74 -17.98
CA ARG A 163 -5.10 -21.41 -18.82
C ARG A 163 -5.38 -19.91 -18.87
N LEU A 164 -5.23 -19.21 -17.75
CA LEU A 164 -5.38 -17.76 -17.72
C LEU A 164 -4.36 -17.08 -18.64
N LEU A 165 -3.08 -17.48 -18.55
CA LEU A 165 -2.03 -16.93 -19.41
C LEU A 165 -2.30 -17.21 -20.89
N THR A 166 -2.67 -18.44 -21.26
CA THR A 166 -2.98 -18.78 -22.65
C THR A 166 -4.18 -18.02 -23.18
N THR A 167 -5.20 -17.80 -22.34
CA THR A 167 -6.39 -17.00 -22.69
C THR A 167 -6.03 -15.55 -22.99
N LEU A 168 -5.05 -15.00 -22.27
CA LEU A 168 -4.54 -13.64 -22.47
C LEU A 168 -3.50 -13.55 -23.61
N GLY A 169 -3.19 -14.66 -24.29
CA GLY A 169 -2.23 -14.72 -25.39
C GLY A 169 -0.76 -14.82 -24.96
N TYR A 170 -0.49 -15.24 -23.72
CA TYR A 170 0.85 -15.47 -23.19
C TYR A 170 1.19 -16.97 -23.15
N ASP A 171 2.50 -17.28 -23.11
CA ASP A 171 2.98 -18.66 -22.97
C ASP A 171 2.66 -19.23 -21.58
N GLY A 172 2.00 -20.39 -21.54
CA GLY A 172 1.70 -21.11 -20.31
C GLY A 172 2.95 -21.55 -19.52
N ALA A 173 4.14 -21.62 -20.15
CA ALA A 173 5.37 -21.94 -19.44
C ALA A 173 5.74 -20.88 -18.37
N PHE A 174 5.30 -19.62 -18.53
CA PHE A 174 5.53 -18.57 -17.54
C PHE A 174 4.89 -18.87 -16.18
N ALA A 175 3.78 -19.61 -16.16
CA ALA A 175 3.10 -19.98 -14.91
C ALA A 175 4.04 -20.70 -13.94
N LYS A 176 4.85 -21.65 -14.46
CA LYS A 176 5.80 -22.42 -13.65
C LYS A 176 6.93 -21.53 -13.12
N ARG A 177 7.44 -20.59 -13.92
CA ARG A 177 8.50 -19.65 -13.50
C ARG A 177 8.02 -18.75 -12.37
N ILE A 178 6.82 -18.16 -12.53
CA ILE A 178 6.19 -17.31 -11.50
C ILE A 178 5.93 -18.13 -10.23
N ALA A 179 5.43 -19.36 -10.35
CA ALA A 179 5.20 -20.24 -9.20
C ALA A 179 6.49 -20.58 -8.43
N LEU A 180 7.59 -20.82 -9.15
CA LEU A 180 8.91 -21.06 -8.55
C LEU A 180 9.44 -19.81 -7.82
N GLN A 181 9.31 -18.62 -8.42
CA GLN A 181 9.69 -17.36 -7.78
C GLN A 181 8.86 -17.10 -6.51
N MET A 182 7.54 -17.28 -6.59
CA MET A 182 6.64 -17.16 -5.45
C MET A 182 7.06 -18.10 -4.31
N ARG A 183 7.36 -19.37 -4.64
CA ARG A 183 7.83 -20.36 -3.65
C ARG A 183 9.16 -19.94 -3.03
N ALA A 184 10.11 -19.47 -3.83
CA ALA A 184 11.43 -19.05 -3.37
C ALA A 184 11.36 -17.84 -2.42
N GLY A 185 10.52 -16.85 -2.74
CA GLY A 185 10.27 -15.71 -1.86
C GLY A 185 9.63 -16.15 -0.53
N LEU A 186 8.63 -17.05 -0.59
CA LEU A 186 7.94 -17.53 0.61
C LEU A 186 8.84 -18.32 1.57
N MET A 187 9.88 -19.01 1.10
CA MET A 187 10.83 -19.72 1.98
C MET A 187 11.52 -18.78 2.99
N HIS A 188 11.67 -17.51 2.62
CA HIS A 188 12.31 -16.47 3.42
C HIS A 188 11.29 -15.58 4.16
N SER A 189 9.99 -15.83 4.00
CA SER A 189 8.92 -15.06 4.62
C SER A 189 8.49 -15.64 5.97
N ALA A 190 8.16 -14.77 6.92
CA ALA A 190 7.51 -15.15 8.18
C ALA A 190 6.14 -15.85 7.95
N THR A 191 5.49 -15.65 6.80
CA THR A 191 4.21 -16.27 6.46
C THR A 191 4.31 -17.76 6.09
N ARG A 192 5.53 -18.34 6.01
CA ARG A 192 5.73 -19.77 5.69
C ARG A 192 5.10 -20.74 6.69
N PHE A 193 4.83 -20.28 7.91
CA PHE A 193 4.22 -21.07 8.99
C PHE A 193 2.72 -20.84 9.13
N GLN A 194 2.12 -19.95 8.35
CA GLN A 194 0.68 -19.67 8.40
C GLN A 194 -0.09 -20.75 7.63
N THR A 195 -0.99 -21.44 8.32
CA THR A 195 -2.01 -22.30 7.71
C THR A 195 -3.24 -21.47 7.31
N PRO A 196 -3.83 -21.72 6.13
CA PRO A 196 -5.02 -20.99 5.72
C PRO A 196 -6.24 -21.38 6.57
N THR A 197 -6.97 -20.38 7.06
CA THR A 197 -8.32 -20.53 7.62
C THR A 197 -9.34 -20.47 6.49
N LEU A 198 -9.76 -21.63 5.99
CA LEU A 198 -10.81 -21.76 4.95
C LEU A 198 -12.19 -21.92 5.63
N PRO A 199 -13.27 -21.34 5.09
CA PRO A 199 -14.62 -21.60 5.56
C PRO A 199 -14.94 -23.10 5.47
N GLY A 200 -15.36 -23.72 6.58
CA GLY A 200 -15.70 -25.15 6.65
C GLY A 200 -14.51 -26.10 6.88
N ALA A 201 -13.27 -25.60 6.92
CA ALA A 201 -12.16 -26.38 7.47
C ALA A 201 -12.29 -26.40 8.99
N GLY A 202 -12.55 -27.58 9.57
CA GLY A 202 -12.63 -27.73 11.02
C GLY A 202 -11.43 -27.09 11.70
N THR A 203 -11.68 -26.27 12.73
CA THR A 203 -10.64 -25.74 13.60
C THR A 203 -9.99 -26.91 14.34
N ALA A 204 -8.90 -27.45 13.77
CA ALA A 204 -7.94 -28.15 14.59
C ALA A 204 -7.37 -27.10 15.55
N ALA A 205 -7.84 -27.12 16.79
CA ALA A 205 -7.29 -26.32 17.86
C ALA A 205 -5.80 -26.68 17.99
N THR A 206 -4.91 -25.84 17.45
CA THR A 206 -3.50 -25.92 17.80
C THR A 206 -3.34 -25.28 19.16
N ALA A 207 -3.19 -26.14 20.17
CA ALA A 207 -2.67 -25.75 21.47
C ALA A 207 -1.35 -24.95 21.30
N PRO A 208 -1.03 -24.01 22.21
CA PRO A 208 0.30 -23.41 22.21
C PRO A 208 1.32 -24.53 22.35
N VAL A 209 2.19 -24.69 21.35
CA VAL A 209 3.33 -25.60 21.46
C VAL A 209 4.25 -24.99 22.50
N ALA A 210 4.13 -25.49 23.73
CA ALA A 210 5.10 -25.33 24.79
C ALA A 210 6.46 -25.83 24.25
N GLY A 211 7.51 -25.06 24.56
CA GLY A 211 8.87 -25.39 24.19
C GLY A 211 9.22 -26.84 24.57
N GLY A 212 9.68 -27.59 23.58
CA GLY A 212 10.16 -28.96 23.73
C GLY A 212 11.11 -29.29 22.59
N ASP A 213 12.40 -29.24 22.93
CA ASP A 213 13.58 -29.82 22.29
C ASP A 213 13.53 -30.08 20.78
N MET A 214 14.03 -29.09 20.02
CA MET A 214 14.56 -29.36 18.69
C MET A 214 15.85 -30.18 18.84
N GLN A 215 15.79 -31.43 18.38
CA GLN A 215 16.93 -32.29 18.09
C GLN A 215 18.07 -31.46 17.47
N ALA A 216 19.13 -31.28 18.26
CA ALA A 216 20.36 -30.63 17.86
C ALA A 216 21.02 -31.47 16.74
N GLY A 217 21.02 -30.92 15.53
CA GLY A 217 21.60 -31.57 14.36
C GLY A 217 21.80 -30.61 13.19
N ASN A 218 22.25 -29.38 13.48
CA ASN A 218 23.07 -28.48 12.64
C ASN A 218 22.95 -27.04 13.20
N PHE A 219 23.56 -26.79 14.35
CA PHE A 219 24.01 -25.44 14.65
C PHE A 219 25.44 -25.35 14.11
N THR A 220 25.59 -24.79 12.92
CA THR A 220 26.90 -24.37 12.44
C THR A 220 27.25 -23.08 13.20
N ASP A 221 28.33 -23.11 14.00
CA ASP A 221 28.95 -21.94 14.63
C ASP A 221 29.67 -21.04 13.60
N GLU A 222 29.08 -20.89 12.41
CA GLU A 222 29.61 -20.03 11.37
C GLU A 222 28.87 -18.69 11.39
N PRO A 223 29.57 -17.57 11.67
CA PRO A 223 29.02 -16.24 11.47
C PRO A 223 28.90 -15.99 9.95
N GLY A 224 27.83 -16.53 9.35
CA GLY A 224 27.17 -16.03 8.15
C GLY A 224 28.01 -15.73 6.90
N MET A 225 29.21 -16.27 6.73
CA MET A 225 30.08 -16.01 5.59
C MET A 225 30.91 -17.24 5.22
N THR A 226 30.27 -18.28 4.72
CA THR A 226 30.93 -19.38 3.99
C THR A 226 30.12 -19.77 2.76
N ASP A 227 30.86 -20.03 1.70
CA ASP A 227 30.43 -19.90 0.32
C ASP A 227 29.48 -21.00 -0.16
N GLY A 228 28.27 -20.57 -0.49
CA GLY A 228 27.55 -21.04 -1.68
C GLY A 228 26.85 -19.82 -2.21
N GLU A 229 27.02 -19.50 -3.51
CA GLU A 229 26.45 -18.32 -4.17
C GLU A 229 25.01 -18.02 -3.69
N ARG A 230 24.89 -17.22 -2.63
CA ARG A 230 23.64 -16.56 -2.28
C ARG A 230 23.54 -15.41 -3.25
N GLY A 231 23.17 -15.75 -4.50
CA GLY A 231 22.49 -14.80 -5.35
C GLY A 231 21.38 -14.14 -4.50
N PRO A 232 21.06 -12.85 -4.75
CA PRO A 232 20.13 -12.11 -3.94
C PRO A 232 18.86 -12.93 -3.74
N ALA A 233 18.55 -13.26 -2.48
CA ALA A 233 17.39 -14.08 -2.15
C ALA A 233 16.14 -13.42 -2.78
N PRO A 234 15.33 -14.16 -3.55
CA PRO A 234 14.16 -13.60 -4.20
C PRO A 234 13.28 -12.83 -3.22
N LEU A 235 12.96 -11.58 -3.56
CA LEU A 235 12.07 -10.74 -2.76
C LEU A 235 10.69 -11.41 -2.65
N VAL A 236 10.07 -11.32 -1.47
CA VAL A 236 8.69 -11.79 -1.28
C VAL A 236 7.78 -10.96 -2.17
N MET A 237 6.99 -11.64 -3.02
CA MET A 237 5.96 -10.98 -3.80
C MET A 237 4.88 -10.44 -2.87
N THR A 238 4.72 -9.12 -2.82
CA THR A 238 3.67 -8.45 -2.04
C THR A 238 2.64 -7.76 -2.92
N GLY A 239 2.86 -7.72 -4.23
CA GLY A 239 1.94 -7.16 -5.19
C GLY A 239 2.25 -7.65 -6.60
N VAL A 240 1.40 -7.27 -7.55
CA VAL A 240 1.52 -7.68 -8.95
C VAL A 240 2.77 -7.08 -9.61
N ASP A 241 3.24 -5.92 -9.15
CA ASP A 241 4.44 -5.26 -9.70
C ASP A 241 5.72 -6.07 -9.48
N ASN A 242 5.76 -6.93 -8.45
CA ASN A 242 6.87 -7.85 -8.21
C ASN A 242 6.99 -8.96 -9.26
N LEU A 243 6.04 -9.07 -10.19
CA LEU A 243 6.20 -9.93 -11.35
C LEU A 243 7.34 -9.45 -12.26
N LEU A 244 7.72 -8.18 -12.21
CA LEU A 244 8.89 -7.66 -12.94
C LEU A 244 10.21 -8.26 -12.46
N ASP A 245 10.24 -8.83 -11.25
CA ASP A 245 11.41 -9.52 -10.70
C ASP A 245 11.56 -10.95 -11.28
N VAL A 246 10.62 -11.39 -12.13
CA VAL A 246 10.64 -12.71 -12.78
C VAL A 246 11.22 -12.60 -14.18
N ASP A 247 12.21 -13.43 -14.48
CA ASP A 247 12.86 -13.46 -15.79
C ASP A 247 11.85 -13.62 -16.95
N GLY A 248 11.93 -12.69 -17.90
CA GLY A 248 11.09 -12.67 -19.11
C GLY A 248 9.72 -12.01 -18.93
N VAL A 249 9.40 -11.50 -17.74
CA VAL A 249 8.18 -10.71 -17.52
C VAL A 249 8.43 -9.24 -17.87
N THR A 250 7.62 -8.68 -18.77
CA THR A 250 7.74 -7.27 -19.19
C THR A 250 6.71 -6.37 -18.48
N PRO A 251 6.94 -5.05 -18.40
CA PRO A 251 5.94 -4.09 -17.89
C PRO A 251 4.59 -4.16 -18.60
N GLU A 252 4.58 -4.42 -19.90
CA GLU A 252 3.35 -4.57 -20.69
C GLU A 252 2.59 -5.83 -20.29
N MET A 253 3.30 -6.93 -20.01
CA MET A 253 2.69 -8.15 -19.50
C MET A 253 2.06 -7.92 -18.11
N VAL A 254 2.78 -7.24 -17.22
CA VAL A 254 2.26 -6.89 -15.89
C VAL A 254 1.01 -6.01 -16.00
N ALA A 255 1.03 -5.01 -16.88
CA ALA A 255 -0.12 -4.14 -17.13
C ALA A 255 -1.35 -4.93 -17.62
N ARG A 256 -1.16 -5.90 -18.53
CA ARG A 256 -2.25 -6.74 -19.05
C ARG A 256 -2.76 -7.77 -18.04
N LEU A 257 -1.89 -8.25 -17.14
CA LEU A 257 -2.28 -9.21 -16.08
C LEU A 257 -3.00 -8.54 -14.90
N ARG A 258 -2.71 -7.26 -14.62
CA ARG A 258 -3.21 -6.52 -13.45
C ARG A 258 -4.73 -6.60 -13.21
N PRO A 259 -5.61 -6.63 -14.23
CA PRO A 259 -7.06 -6.81 -14.01
C PRO A 259 -7.44 -8.21 -13.52
N PHE A 260 -6.62 -9.22 -13.77
CA PHE A 260 -6.97 -10.64 -13.58
C PHE A 260 -6.23 -11.32 -12.43
N VAL A 261 -5.10 -10.77 -11.98
CA VAL A 261 -4.26 -11.37 -10.94
C VAL A 261 -4.06 -10.45 -9.74
N THR A 262 -3.86 -11.06 -8.57
CA THR A 262 -3.52 -10.37 -7.32
C THR A 262 -2.48 -11.18 -6.53
N VAL A 263 -1.91 -10.57 -5.50
CA VAL A 263 -1.04 -11.24 -4.52
C VAL A 263 -1.56 -10.93 -3.13
N LEU A 264 -2.12 -11.95 -2.45
CA LEU A 264 -2.63 -11.81 -1.09
C LEU A 264 -1.71 -12.54 -0.09
N PRO A 265 -1.74 -12.18 1.21
CA PRO A 265 -0.88 -12.79 2.23
C PRO A 265 -1.10 -14.30 2.41
N THR A 266 -2.35 -14.75 2.26
CA THR A 266 -2.77 -16.15 2.40
C THR A 266 -3.32 -16.69 1.08
N THR A 267 -3.45 -18.01 0.98
CA THR A 267 -4.18 -18.63 -0.11
C THR A 267 -5.67 -18.35 0.06
N THR A 268 -6.36 -18.01 -1.03
CA THR A 268 -7.77 -17.61 -1.00
C THR A 268 -8.51 -18.17 -2.20
N PRO A 269 -9.73 -18.68 -2.04
CA PRO A 269 -10.59 -18.99 -3.18
C PRO A 269 -10.99 -17.71 -3.92
N VAL A 270 -11.34 -17.86 -5.19
CA VAL A 270 -11.82 -16.76 -6.04
C VAL A 270 -13.33 -16.59 -5.87
N ASN A 271 -13.78 -15.35 -5.68
CA ASN A 271 -15.19 -15.04 -5.53
C ASN A 271 -15.91 -15.01 -6.89
N MET A 272 -16.82 -15.96 -7.10
CA MET A 272 -17.56 -16.14 -8.36
C MET A 272 -18.60 -15.06 -8.62
N ASN A 273 -18.99 -14.28 -7.61
CA ASN A 273 -19.91 -13.15 -7.79
C ASN A 273 -19.24 -11.89 -8.34
N THR A 274 -17.91 -11.77 -8.21
CA THR A 274 -17.14 -10.57 -8.58
C THR A 274 -16.07 -10.84 -9.64
N ALA A 275 -15.60 -12.09 -9.79
CA ALA A 275 -14.52 -12.44 -10.72
C ALA A 275 -14.83 -12.14 -12.20
N PRO A 276 -13.86 -11.69 -13.01
CA PRO A 276 -14.06 -11.49 -14.44
C PRO A 276 -14.18 -12.83 -15.19
N ALA A 277 -14.73 -12.80 -16.40
CA ALA A 277 -15.01 -14.00 -17.20
C ALA A 277 -13.75 -14.81 -17.51
N GLU A 278 -12.61 -14.16 -17.76
CA GLU A 278 -11.33 -14.79 -18.06
C GLU A 278 -10.80 -15.59 -16.87
N VAL A 279 -10.95 -15.08 -15.65
CA VAL A 279 -10.56 -15.79 -14.42
C VAL A 279 -11.47 -16.99 -14.19
N ILE A 280 -12.78 -16.83 -14.42
CA ILE A 280 -13.76 -17.93 -14.32
C ILE A 280 -13.42 -19.05 -15.32
N ALA A 281 -13.22 -18.69 -16.60
CA ALA A 281 -12.85 -19.65 -17.64
C ALA A 281 -11.53 -20.35 -17.34
N ALA A 282 -10.56 -19.64 -16.76
CA ALA A 282 -9.29 -20.23 -16.35
C ALA A 282 -9.44 -21.22 -15.19
N LEU A 283 -10.34 -20.97 -14.23
CA LEU A 283 -10.56 -21.86 -13.08
C LEU A 283 -11.33 -23.12 -13.46
N VAL A 284 -12.26 -23.03 -14.42
CA VAL A 284 -13.14 -24.13 -14.82
C VAL A 284 -12.57 -24.89 -16.04
N PRO A 285 -12.09 -26.14 -15.89
CA PRO A 285 -11.51 -26.87 -17.01
C PRO A 285 -12.50 -27.04 -18.17
N GLY A 286 -12.06 -26.70 -19.38
CA GLY A 286 -12.86 -26.84 -20.60
C GLY A 286 -13.90 -25.73 -20.84
N MET A 287 -14.02 -24.74 -19.94
CA MET A 287 -14.92 -23.60 -20.14
C MET A 287 -14.31 -22.56 -21.09
N SER A 288 -15.11 -22.09 -22.05
CA SER A 288 -14.73 -20.96 -22.90
C SER A 288 -14.99 -19.62 -22.20
N VAL A 289 -14.27 -18.56 -22.63
CA VAL A 289 -14.52 -17.19 -22.14
C VAL A 289 -15.94 -16.72 -22.47
N SER A 290 -16.51 -17.14 -23.61
CA SER A 290 -17.89 -16.78 -23.99
C SER A 290 -18.92 -17.38 -23.04
N SER A 291 -18.77 -18.65 -22.64
CA SER A 291 -19.64 -19.27 -21.63
C SER A 291 -19.48 -18.61 -20.27
N ALA A 292 -18.25 -18.27 -19.88
CA ALA A 292 -17.99 -17.52 -18.66
C ALA A 292 -18.61 -16.10 -18.70
N GLN A 293 -18.59 -15.43 -19.85
CA GLN A 293 -19.25 -14.13 -20.03
C GLN A 293 -20.76 -14.23 -19.85
N ALA A 294 -21.39 -15.27 -20.39
CA ALA A 294 -22.83 -15.51 -20.18
C ALA A 294 -23.17 -15.71 -18.69
N LEU A 295 -22.29 -16.38 -17.93
CA LEU A 295 -22.41 -16.52 -16.49
C LEU A 295 -22.29 -15.17 -15.77
N VAL A 296 -21.32 -14.33 -16.16
CA VAL A 296 -21.12 -12.99 -15.62
C VAL A 296 -22.32 -12.08 -15.91
N SER A 297 -22.89 -12.12 -17.11
CA SER A 297 -24.11 -11.35 -17.41
C SER A 297 -25.32 -11.83 -16.60
N ARG A 298 -25.43 -13.14 -16.34
CA ARG A 298 -26.53 -13.69 -15.54
C ARG A 298 -26.43 -13.25 -14.07
N ARG A 299 -25.22 -13.28 -13.48
CA ARG A 299 -25.03 -12.96 -12.05
C ARG A 299 -25.30 -11.49 -11.70
N GLU A 300 -25.28 -10.58 -12.69
CA GLU A 300 -25.67 -9.17 -12.49
C GLU A 300 -27.13 -9.04 -12.02
N THR A 301 -27.98 -9.99 -12.41
CA THR A 301 -29.39 -10.04 -11.97
C THR A 301 -29.60 -11.03 -10.83
N VAL A 302 -28.96 -12.20 -10.88
CA VAL A 302 -29.10 -13.28 -9.89
C VAL A 302 -27.73 -13.77 -9.44
N PHE A 303 -27.23 -13.18 -8.35
CA PHE A 303 -25.96 -13.58 -7.74
C PHE A 303 -26.04 -14.96 -7.07
N PHE A 304 -24.90 -15.61 -6.90
CA PHE A 304 -24.77 -16.91 -6.24
C PHE A 304 -24.75 -16.75 -4.72
N ARG A 305 -25.54 -17.56 -4.02
CA ARG A 305 -25.61 -17.51 -2.55
C ARG A 305 -24.69 -18.52 -1.88
N ASN A 306 -24.24 -19.51 -2.62
CA ASN A 306 -23.36 -20.57 -2.16
C ASN A 306 -22.64 -21.22 -3.37
N VAL A 307 -21.65 -22.06 -3.09
CA VAL A 307 -20.88 -22.78 -4.13
C VAL A 307 -21.75 -23.78 -4.92
N GLY A 308 -22.82 -24.30 -4.33
CA GLY A 308 -23.78 -25.17 -5.02
C GLY A 308 -24.52 -24.45 -6.14
N ASP A 309 -24.93 -23.20 -5.93
CA ASP A 309 -25.55 -22.35 -6.97
C ASP A 309 -24.58 -22.12 -8.13
N VAL A 310 -23.29 -21.93 -7.82
CA VAL A 310 -22.23 -21.81 -8.83
C VAL A 310 -22.15 -23.10 -9.64
N GLN A 311 -22.10 -24.26 -8.99
CA GLN A 311 -22.01 -25.55 -9.68
C GLN A 311 -23.22 -25.79 -10.60
N LEU A 312 -24.43 -25.46 -10.14
CA LEU A 312 -25.65 -25.55 -10.95
C LEU A 312 -25.57 -24.64 -12.17
N ALA A 313 -25.09 -23.41 -11.99
CA ALA A 313 -24.97 -22.44 -13.07
C ALA A 313 -23.89 -22.85 -14.10
N LEU A 314 -22.76 -23.41 -13.67
CA LEU A 314 -21.73 -23.94 -14.58
C LEU A 314 -22.26 -25.11 -15.42
N ARG A 315 -23.05 -26.01 -14.83
CA ARG A 315 -23.68 -27.11 -15.58
C ARG A 315 -24.59 -26.58 -16.69
N GLY A 316 -25.39 -25.55 -16.38
CA GLY A 316 -26.25 -24.87 -17.35
C GLY A 316 -25.48 -24.10 -18.43
N ALA A 317 -24.24 -23.66 -18.16
CA ALA A 317 -23.38 -22.92 -19.09
C ALA A 317 -22.51 -23.82 -20.00
N GLY A 318 -22.77 -25.14 -20.02
CA GLY A 318 -22.07 -26.08 -20.88
C GLY A 318 -20.85 -26.76 -20.24
N ALA A 319 -20.72 -26.72 -18.90
CA ALA A 319 -19.67 -27.42 -18.17
C ALA A 319 -20.24 -28.52 -17.24
N PRO A 320 -20.83 -29.60 -17.79
CA PRO A 320 -21.66 -30.56 -17.04
C PRO A 320 -20.87 -31.43 -16.04
N ASN A 321 -19.59 -31.70 -16.30
CA ASN A 321 -18.75 -32.62 -15.50
C ASN A 321 -17.82 -31.91 -14.51
N VAL A 322 -18.09 -30.64 -14.20
CA VAL A 322 -17.23 -29.86 -13.30
C VAL A 322 -17.66 -30.08 -11.86
N THR A 323 -16.80 -30.76 -11.11
CA THR A 323 -16.81 -30.74 -9.65
C THR A 323 -15.96 -29.56 -9.21
N ILE A 324 -16.61 -28.59 -8.57
CA ILE A 324 -15.94 -27.40 -8.04
C ILE A 324 -15.38 -27.76 -6.65
N ASP A 325 -14.08 -27.54 -6.46
CA ASP A 325 -13.44 -27.59 -5.15
C ASP A 325 -13.58 -26.23 -4.45
N SER A 326 -14.03 -26.23 -3.19
CA SER A 326 -14.13 -25.04 -2.33
C SER A 326 -12.77 -24.38 -2.06
N SER A 327 -11.65 -25.06 -2.36
CA SER A 327 -10.32 -24.46 -2.33
C SER A 327 -10.05 -23.51 -3.51
N LEU A 328 -10.80 -23.65 -4.61
CA LEU A 328 -10.63 -22.85 -5.83
C LEU A 328 -11.55 -21.64 -5.86
N VAL A 329 -12.82 -21.83 -5.47
CA VAL A 329 -13.85 -20.80 -5.62
C VAL A 329 -14.73 -20.71 -4.38
N ASP A 330 -15.27 -19.52 -4.16
CA ASP A 330 -16.21 -19.19 -3.11
C ASP A 330 -17.19 -18.12 -3.62
N VAL A 331 -18.17 -17.74 -2.80
CA VAL A 331 -19.09 -16.62 -3.03
C VAL A 331 -18.88 -15.48 -2.02
N ASN A 332 -17.98 -15.67 -1.06
CA ASN A 332 -17.58 -14.69 -0.06
C ASN A 332 -16.16 -14.17 -0.31
N SER A 333 -15.89 -12.97 0.22
CA SER A 333 -14.57 -12.34 0.20
C SER A 333 -14.20 -11.76 1.55
N SER A 334 -12.92 -11.94 1.89
CA SER A 334 -12.24 -11.43 3.08
C SER A 334 -11.24 -10.32 2.73
N TYR A 335 -10.81 -10.18 1.47
CA TYR A 335 -9.83 -9.16 1.08
C TYR A 335 -10.42 -8.15 0.10
N PHE A 336 -10.22 -6.86 0.40
CA PHE A 336 -10.71 -5.74 -0.39
C PHE A 336 -9.58 -4.75 -0.65
N ILE A 337 -9.51 -4.20 -1.86
CA ILE A 337 -8.60 -3.12 -2.23
C ILE A 337 -9.40 -1.82 -2.22
N VAL A 338 -8.97 -0.87 -1.39
CA VAL A 338 -9.60 0.45 -1.29
C VAL A 338 -8.71 1.45 -2.02
N HIS A 339 -9.24 2.04 -3.09
CA HIS A 339 -8.63 3.16 -3.79
C HIS A 339 -9.26 4.44 -3.27
N GLY A 340 -8.47 5.33 -2.68
CA GLY A 340 -8.91 6.62 -2.18
C GLY A 340 -8.03 7.75 -2.69
N ARG A 341 -8.67 8.83 -3.12
CA ARG A 341 -8.02 10.08 -3.53
C ARG A 341 -8.57 11.22 -2.71
N ILE A 342 -7.68 11.90 -1.99
CA ILE A 342 -8.00 13.11 -1.24
C ILE A 342 -7.34 14.29 -1.92
N GLN A 343 -8.14 15.30 -2.27
CA GLN A 343 -7.64 16.60 -2.67
C GLN A 343 -7.99 17.59 -1.57
N HIS A 344 -6.99 18.23 -0.97
CA HIS A 344 -7.16 19.27 0.05
C HIS A 344 -6.36 20.50 -0.37
N ASP A 345 -7.05 21.57 -0.75
CA ASP A 345 -6.44 22.76 -1.37
C ASP A 345 -5.57 22.33 -2.58
N ARG A 346 -4.25 22.53 -2.51
CA ARG A 346 -3.26 22.14 -3.53
C ARG A 346 -2.62 20.77 -3.31
N ALA A 347 -2.89 20.11 -2.19
CA ALA A 347 -2.34 18.78 -1.92
C ALA A 347 -3.26 17.69 -2.46
N GLU A 348 -2.69 16.72 -3.15
CA GLU A 348 -3.36 15.50 -3.58
C GLU A 348 -2.67 14.30 -2.91
N VAL A 349 -3.46 13.39 -2.37
CA VAL A 349 -2.99 12.14 -1.76
C VAL A 349 -3.77 11.00 -2.37
N ASP A 350 -3.08 10.20 -3.18
CA ASP A 350 -3.58 8.96 -3.73
C ASP A 350 -3.12 7.77 -2.90
N ARG A 351 -4.07 7.00 -2.39
CA ARG A 351 -3.83 5.90 -1.47
C ARG A 351 -4.55 4.64 -1.90
N THR A 352 -3.80 3.55 -2.02
CA THR A 352 -4.32 2.20 -2.20
C THR A 352 -4.09 1.39 -0.94
N SER A 353 -5.15 0.86 -0.33
CA SER A 353 -5.08 0.07 0.90
C SER A 353 -5.64 -1.33 0.70
N LEU A 354 -4.91 -2.34 1.16
CA LEU A 354 -5.44 -3.72 1.26
C LEU A 354 -6.05 -3.89 2.64
N VAL A 355 -7.35 -4.19 2.68
CA VAL A 355 -8.13 -4.40 3.90
C VAL A 355 -8.51 -5.88 3.98
N TYR A 356 -8.34 -6.47 5.17
CA TYR A 356 -8.86 -7.78 5.50
C TYR A 356 -10.11 -7.62 6.37
N ARG A 357 -11.19 -8.31 6.01
CA ARG A 357 -12.41 -8.51 6.78
C ARG A 357 -12.44 -9.96 7.21
N ASP A 358 -12.55 -10.19 8.51
CA ASP A 358 -12.67 -11.53 9.05
C ASP A 358 -14.00 -12.17 8.65
N PRO A 359 -14.01 -13.41 8.10
CA PRO A 359 -15.23 -14.02 7.56
C PRO A 359 -16.25 -14.41 8.64
N THR A 360 -15.85 -14.48 9.92
CA THR A 360 -16.73 -14.90 11.02
C THR A 360 -17.16 -13.72 11.89
N THR A 361 -16.20 -12.87 12.27
CA THR A 361 -16.43 -11.73 13.18
C THR A 361 -16.73 -10.43 12.45
N HIS A 362 -16.55 -10.41 11.13
CA HIS A 362 -16.62 -9.23 10.26
C HIS A 362 -15.71 -8.06 10.70
N SER A 363 -14.77 -8.33 11.61
CA SER A 363 -13.79 -7.34 12.04
C SER A 363 -12.84 -7.01 10.89
N THR A 364 -12.52 -5.73 10.74
CA THR A 364 -11.69 -5.26 9.64
C THR A 364 -10.33 -4.78 10.14
N ARG A 365 -9.27 -5.11 9.42
CA ARG A 365 -7.90 -4.64 9.67
C ARG A 365 -7.24 -4.21 8.36
N VAL A 366 -6.37 -3.20 8.47
CA VAL A 366 -5.53 -2.79 7.34
C VAL A 366 -4.33 -3.74 7.26
N VAL A 367 -4.14 -4.36 6.10
CA VAL A 367 -3.03 -5.28 5.83
C VAL A 367 -1.84 -4.50 5.28
N ARG A 368 -2.11 -3.55 4.38
CA ARG A 368 -1.08 -2.74 3.73
C ARG A 368 -1.66 -1.43 3.23
N ILE A 369 -0.84 -0.38 3.25
CA ILE A 369 -1.10 0.91 2.62
C ILE A 369 0.02 1.20 1.62
N ARG A 370 -0.33 1.73 0.44
CA ARG A 370 0.61 2.28 -0.55
C ARG A 370 0.11 3.66 -0.95
N ASP A 371 0.95 4.67 -0.76
CA ASP A 371 0.71 6.03 -1.25
C ASP A 371 1.39 6.15 -2.61
N GLN A 372 0.65 6.67 -3.60
CA GLN A 372 1.24 7.10 -4.88
C GLN A 372 1.70 8.54 -4.70
N LEU A 373 3.01 8.76 -4.88
CA LEU A 373 3.67 10.06 -4.78
C LEU A 373 3.73 10.76 -6.13
#